data_AF-A0A2V6X5A2-F1
#
_entry.id   AF-A0A2V6X5A2-F1
#
_cell.length_a   1.000
_cell.length_b   1.000
_cell.length_c   1.000
_cell.angle_alpha   90.00
_cell.angle_beta   90.00
_cell.angle_gamma   90.00
#
_symmetry.space_group_name_H-M   'P 1'
#
loop_
_entity.id
_entity.type
_entity.pdbx_description
1 polymer ?
#
loop_
_entity_poly.entity_id
_entity_poly.type
_entity_poly.pdbx_seq_one_letter_code
_entity_poly.pdbx_strand_id
1 'polypeptide(L)'
;MTGLGVVSPIGIGVDAFWNHLTHGVSGVGRITKFDPAGLPSQIAAEIAGFDPEAYLPRRDVVRTDTFIHFALTASQQALADAKREPSAGDARMGVSIGTSLGGLPLVFKTYDGLLQEQMRGVNP
;
A
#
# COMPACT_ATOMS: atom_id res chain seq x y z
N MET A 1 20.41 -10.82 -0.68
CA MET A 1 19.01 -10.60 -0.27
C MET A 1 18.49 -11.94 0.25
N THR A 2 17.91 -11.97 1.45
CA THR A 2 17.46 -13.22 2.10
C THR A 2 15.96 -13.39 2.16
N GLY A 3 15.19 -12.33 1.88
CA GLY A 3 13.74 -12.38 1.82
C GLY A 3 13.19 -11.29 0.91
N LEU A 4 12.05 -11.57 0.27
CA LEU A 4 11.36 -10.68 -0.65
C LEU A 4 9.87 -10.58 -0.31
N GLY A 5 9.29 -9.42 -0.58
CA GLY A 5 7.87 -9.18 -0.44
C GLY A 5 7.41 -8.15 -1.46
N VAL A 6 6.24 -8.38 -2.03
CA VAL A 6 5.74 -7.59 -3.17
C VAL A 6 4.25 -7.36 -3.02
N VAL A 7 3.84 -6.11 -3.16
CA VAL A 7 2.44 -5.72 -3.35
C VAL A 7 2.40 -4.87 -4.60
N SER A 8 1.79 -5.38 -5.67
CA SER A 8 1.82 -4.74 -6.99
C SER A 8 0.50 -4.95 -7.76
N PRO A 9 0.25 -4.15 -8.83
CA PRO A 9 -0.93 -4.31 -9.68
C PRO A 9 -1.02 -5.66 -10.40
N ILE A 10 0.09 -6.40 -10.51
CA ILE A 10 0.13 -7.71 -11.16
C ILE A 10 0.33 -8.85 -10.15
N GLY A 11 0.18 -8.60 -8.85
CA GLY A 11 0.27 -9.66 -7.86
C GLY A 11 0.62 -9.15 -6.47
N ILE A 12 -0.02 -9.76 -5.47
CA ILE A 12 0.32 -9.66 -4.06
C ILE A 12 1.06 -10.94 -3.69
N GLY A 13 2.29 -10.81 -3.20
CA GLY A 13 3.23 -11.91 -2.99
C GLY A 13 4.17 -12.13 -4.18
N VAL A 14 5.36 -12.65 -3.87
CA VAL A 14 6.47 -12.84 -4.83
C VAL A 14 6.09 -13.81 -5.94
N ASP A 15 5.47 -14.94 -5.61
CA ASP A 15 5.12 -15.98 -6.59
C ASP A 15 4.10 -15.48 -7.63
N ALA A 16 3.02 -14.85 -7.17
CA ALA A 16 2.00 -14.29 -8.04
C ALA A 16 2.57 -13.18 -8.92
N PHE A 17 3.34 -12.27 -8.33
CA PHE A 17 4.03 -11.20 -9.06
C PHE A 17 4.95 -11.77 -10.14
N TRP A 18 5.84 -12.70 -9.77
CA TRP A 18 6.85 -13.25 -10.67
C TRP A 18 6.19 -14.01 -11.83
N ASN A 19 5.22 -14.87 -11.51
CA ASN A 19 4.50 -15.62 -12.53
C ASN A 19 3.83 -14.67 -13.54
N HIS A 20 3.09 -13.67 -13.07
CA HIS A 20 2.43 -12.71 -13.96
C HIS A 20 3.42 -11.86 -14.77
N LEU A 21 4.52 -11.44 -14.14
CA LEU A 21 5.58 -10.69 -14.80
C LEU A 21 6.20 -11.48 -15.95
N THR A 22 6.57 -12.74 -15.72
CA THR A 22 7.22 -13.57 -16.76
C THR A 22 6.27 -13.97 -17.88
N HIS A 23 4.96 -13.92 -17.65
CA HIS A 23 3.93 -14.18 -18.67
C HIS A 23 3.41 -12.90 -19.36
N GLY A 24 4.00 -11.73 -19.07
CA GLY A 24 3.63 -10.47 -19.71
C GLY A 24 2.22 -9.97 -19.34
N VAL A 25 1.72 -10.35 -18.17
CA VAL A 25 0.42 -9.87 -17.66
C VAL A 25 0.53 -8.38 -17.36
N SER A 26 -0.41 -7.59 -17.88
CA SER A 26 -0.53 -6.16 -17.58
C SER A 26 -1.50 -5.93 -16.42
N GLY A 27 -1.08 -5.12 -15.45
CA GLY A 27 -1.94 -4.63 -14.36
C GLY A 27 -2.64 -3.31 -14.68
N VAL A 28 -2.44 -2.77 -15.89
CA VAL A 28 -3.06 -1.51 -16.31
C VAL A 28 -4.50 -1.77 -16.75
N GLY A 29 -5.44 -1.05 -16.17
CA GLY A 29 -6.85 -1.09 -16.51
C GLY A 29 -7.49 0.30 -16.47
N ARG A 30 -8.79 0.35 -16.76
CA ARG A 30 -9.59 1.57 -16.53
C ARG A 30 -9.61 1.86 -15.03
N ILE A 31 -9.43 3.12 -14.65
CA ILE A 31 -9.51 3.56 -13.25
C ILE A 31 -10.87 3.16 -12.67
N THR A 32 -10.86 2.55 -11.48
CA THR A 32 -12.09 2.14 -10.76
C THR A 32 -12.28 2.88 -9.44
N LYS A 33 -11.24 3.55 -8.93
CA LYS A 33 -11.32 4.29 -7.65
C LYS A 33 -12.19 5.54 -7.68
N PHE A 34 -12.45 6.09 -8.86
CA PHE A 34 -13.32 7.25 -9.11
C PHE A 34 -13.77 7.23 -10.58
N ASP A 35 -14.72 8.09 -10.97
CA ASP A 35 -15.14 8.23 -12.37
C ASP A 35 -14.09 9.00 -13.20
N PRO A 36 -13.38 8.36 -14.15
CA PRO A 36 -12.37 9.03 -14.93
C PRO A 36 -12.94 9.73 -16.18
N ALA A 37 -14.27 9.76 -16.38
CA ALA A 37 -14.88 10.40 -17.54
C ALA A 37 -14.46 11.88 -17.64
N GLY A 38 -14.00 12.30 -18.82
CA GLY A 38 -13.54 13.67 -19.07
C GLY A 38 -12.07 13.95 -18.72
N LEU A 39 -11.35 13.00 -18.09
CA LEU A 39 -9.92 13.15 -17.84
C LEU A 39 -9.07 12.79 -19.08
N PRO A 40 -7.93 13.47 -19.32
CA PRO A 40 -7.00 13.14 -20.40
C PRO A 40 -6.43 11.72 -20.30
N SER A 41 -6.23 11.23 -19.08
CA SER A 41 -5.87 9.82 -18.80
C SER A 41 -6.98 9.15 -18.00
N GLN A 42 -7.37 7.95 -18.42
CA GLN A 42 -8.46 7.18 -17.80
C GLN A 42 -8.01 5.79 -17.34
N ILE A 43 -6.70 5.55 -17.35
CA ILE A 43 -6.11 4.26 -17.01
C ILE A 43 -5.13 4.41 -15.85
N ALA A 44 -5.04 3.36 -15.04
CA ALA A 44 -4.08 3.24 -13.95
C ALA A 44 -3.73 1.77 -13.72
N ALA A 45 -2.62 1.53 -13.04
CA ALA A 45 -2.28 0.21 -12.52
C ALA A 45 -2.71 0.14 -11.06
N GLU A 46 -3.99 -0.17 -10.84
CA GLU A 46 -4.56 -0.31 -9.49
C GLU A 46 -4.22 -1.69 -8.91
N ILE A 47 -3.96 -1.76 -7.60
CA ILE A 47 -3.78 -3.05 -6.92
C ILE A 47 -5.18 -3.62 -6.62
N ALA A 48 -5.66 -4.51 -7.49
CA ALA A 48 -6.97 -5.13 -7.35
C ALA A 48 -7.00 -6.15 -6.21
N GLY A 49 -8.11 -6.19 -5.46
CA GLY A 49 -8.34 -7.20 -4.42
C GLY A 49 -7.48 -7.06 -3.16
N PHE A 50 -6.81 -5.92 -2.96
CA PHE A 50 -6.10 -5.66 -1.71
C PHE A 50 -7.08 -5.24 -0.61
N ASP A 51 -7.29 -6.15 0.34
CA ASP A 51 -7.97 -5.86 1.61
C ASP A 51 -6.93 -5.64 2.72
N PRO A 52 -6.73 -4.41 3.22
CA PRO A 52 -5.75 -4.15 4.27
C PRO A 52 -6.06 -4.88 5.59
N GLU A 53 -7.32 -5.16 5.91
CA GLU A 53 -7.67 -5.86 7.16
C GLU A 53 -7.33 -7.36 7.10
N ALA A 54 -7.09 -7.92 5.90
CA ALA A 54 -6.59 -9.28 5.73
C ALA A 54 -5.10 -9.42 6.09
N TYR A 55 -4.34 -8.32 6.09
CA TYR A 55 -2.89 -8.32 6.33
C TYR A 55 -2.48 -7.59 7.60
N LEU A 56 -3.27 -6.61 8.05
CA LEU A 56 -2.89 -5.71 9.12
C LEU A 56 -3.96 -5.67 10.20
N PRO A 57 -3.57 -5.51 11.48
CA PRO A 57 -4.52 -5.23 12.53
C PRO A 57 -5.37 -4.01 12.18
N ARG A 58 -6.69 -4.10 12.40
CA ARG A 58 -7.64 -2.99 12.14
C ARG A 58 -7.18 -1.64 12.70
N ARG A 59 -6.53 -1.65 13.87
CA ARG A 59 -5.96 -0.45 14.50
C ARG A 59 -4.98 0.28 13.58
N ASP A 60 -4.13 -0.46 12.90
CA ASP A 60 -3.08 0.10 12.05
C ASP A 60 -3.69 0.56 10.71
N VAL A 61 -4.67 -0.20 10.18
CA VAL A 61 -5.44 0.19 8.97
C VAL A 61 -6.11 1.54 9.14
N VAL A 62 -6.78 1.78 10.26
CA VAL A 62 -7.52 3.03 10.52
C VAL A 62 -6.61 4.24 10.72
N ARG A 63 -5.38 4.02 11.20
CA ARG A 63 -4.44 5.10 11.58
C ARG A 63 -3.41 5.43 10.51
N THR A 64 -3.37 4.68 9.42
CA THR A 64 -2.33 4.81 8.39
C THR A 64 -2.95 4.85 6.99
N ASP A 65 -2.23 5.43 6.04
CA ASP A 65 -2.68 5.51 4.65
C ASP A 65 -2.27 4.24 3.86
N THR A 66 -2.95 4.02 2.74
CA THR A 66 -2.79 2.95 1.77
C THR A 66 -1.32 2.62 1.44
N PHE A 67 -0.45 3.62 1.28
CA PHE A 67 0.96 3.36 0.96
C PHE A 67 1.70 2.65 2.12
N ILE A 68 1.32 2.95 3.37
CA ILE A 68 1.83 2.27 4.56
C ILE A 68 1.27 0.86 4.59
N HIS A 69 0.01 0.64 4.20
CA HIS A 69 -0.57 -0.70 4.16
C HIS A 69 0.22 -1.62 3.23
N PHE A 70 0.56 -1.11 2.04
CA PHE A 70 1.40 -1.84 1.08
C PHE A 70 2.80 -2.09 1.62
N ALA A 71 3.44 -1.07 2.20
CA ALA A 71 4.80 -1.19 2.74
C ALA A 71 4.89 -2.19 3.90
N LEU A 72 3.94 -2.16 4.83
CA LEU A 72 3.88 -3.09 5.96
C LEU A 72 3.61 -4.53 5.46
N THR A 73 2.65 -4.70 4.56
CA THR A 73 2.32 -6.01 4.00
C THR A 73 3.52 -6.62 3.26
N ALA A 74 4.19 -5.85 2.39
CA ALA A 74 5.39 -6.30 1.69
C ALA A 74 6.54 -6.60 2.67
N SER A 75 6.72 -5.79 3.71
CA SER A 75 7.77 -6.01 4.71
C SER A 75 7.53 -7.29 5.51
N GLN A 76 6.28 -7.58 5.89
CA GLN A 76 5.93 -8.83 6.57
C GLN A 76 6.19 -10.05 5.69
N GLN A 77 5.83 -9.98 4.40
CA GLN A 77 6.16 -11.03 3.43
C GLN A 77 7.68 -11.26 3.34
N ALA A 78 8.47 -10.18 3.26
CA ALA A 78 9.93 -10.28 3.17
C ALA A 78 10.57 -10.88 4.44
N LEU A 79 10.06 -10.53 5.62
CA LEU A 79 10.52 -11.11 6.89
C LEU A 79 10.18 -12.60 7.00
N ALA A 80 8.97 -12.97 6.58
CA ALA A 80 8.52 -14.36 6.54
C ALA A 80 9.37 -15.21 5.58
N ASP A 81 9.64 -14.70 4.37
CA ASP A 81 10.50 -15.34 3.37
C ASP A 81 11.94 -15.51 3.90
N ALA A 82 12.47 -14.49 4.57
CA ALA A 82 13.77 -14.55 5.25
C ALA A 82 13.78 -15.46 6.49
N LYS A 83 12.62 -15.98 6.93
CA LYS A 83 12.43 -16.71 8.19
C LYS A 83 13.01 -15.95 9.38
N ARG A 84 12.83 -14.63 9.39
CA ARG A 84 13.38 -13.72 10.37
C ARG A 84 12.26 -13.07 11.18
N GLU A 85 12.15 -13.47 12.43
CA GLU A 85 11.26 -12.81 13.38
C GLU A 85 11.91 -11.51 13.88
N PRO A 86 11.25 -10.35 13.74
CA PRO A 86 11.73 -9.11 14.33
C PRO A 86 11.52 -9.14 15.85
N SER A 87 12.50 -8.66 16.61
CA SER A 87 12.39 -8.48 18.06
C SER A 87 12.54 -7.00 18.41
N ALA A 88 11.65 -6.50 19.26
CA ALA A 88 11.74 -5.14 19.76
C ALA A 88 13.10 -4.89 20.43
N GLY A 89 13.80 -3.83 20.02
CA GLY A 89 15.09 -3.44 20.59
C GLY A 89 16.33 -4.12 20.00
N ASP A 90 16.20 -4.88 18.90
CA ASP A 90 17.39 -5.40 18.20
C ASP A 90 18.17 -4.26 17.52
N ALA A 91 19.24 -3.79 18.17
CA ALA A 91 20.08 -2.70 17.67
C ALA A 91 20.77 -3.01 16.32
N ARG A 92 20.74 -4.26 15.85
CA ARG A 92 21.30 -4.67 14.56
C ARG A 92 20.26 -4.69 13.43
N MET A 93 18.99 -4.43 13.75
CA MET A 93 17.91 -4.34 12.76
C MET A 93 17.62 -2.89 12.43
N GLY A 94 17.72 -2.55 11.14
CA GLY A 94 17.40 -1.22 10.62
C GLY A 94 16.29 -1.28 9.58
N VAL A 95 15.63 -0.14 9.37
CA VAL A 95 14.59 0.02 8.34
C VAL A 95 14.95 1.22 7.48
N SER A 96 14.90 1.03 6.16
CA SER A 96 15.03 2.11 5.17
C SER A 96 13.91 1.95 4.16
N ILE A 97 13.00 2.93 4.11
CA ILE A 97 11.82 2.92 3.24
C ILE A 97 11.76 4.26 2.51
N GLY A 98 11.56 4.21 1.20
CA GLY A 98 11.34 5.39 0.36
C GLY A 98 9.89 5.49 -0.09
N THR A 99 9.35 6.70 -0.14
CA THR A 99 8.07 7.02 -0.77
C THR A 99 8.19 8.35 -1.50
N SER A 100 7.52 8.47 -2.66
CA SER A 100 7.56 9.70 -3.46
C SER A 100 6.49 10.71 -3.04
N LEU A 101 5.26 10.22 -2.80
CA LEU A 101 4.09 11.06 -2.53
C LEU A 101 3.53 10.88 -1.11
N GLY A 102 3.92 9.82 -0.40
CA GLY A 102 3.39 9.52 0.92
C GLY A 102 1.87 9.33 0.93
N GLY A 103 1.21 9.89 1.95
CA GLY A 103 -0.22 9.69 2.23
C GLY A 103 -1.12 10.74 1.60
N LEU A 104 -1.07 10.91 0.27
CA LEU A 104 -1.94 11.88 -0.41
C LEU A 104 -3.45 11.64 -0.18
N PRO A 105 -3.98 10.41 -0.25
CA PRO A 105 -5.39 10.17 0.04
C PRO A 105 -5.82 10.68 1.42
N LEU A 106 -5.02 10.40 2.46
CA LEU A 106 -5.31 10.87 3.81
C LEU A 106 -5.19 12.39 3.91
N VAL A 107 -4.19 13.01 3.27
CA VAL A 107 -4.06 14.47 3.24
C VAL A 107 -5.28 15.13 2.62
N PHE A 108 -5.74 14.64 1.45
CA PHE A 108 -6.93 15.19 0.80
C PHE A 108 -8.19 15.00 1.64
N LYS A 109 -8.39 13.81 2.21
CA LYS A 109 -9.52 13.55 3.11
C LYS A 109 -9.54 14.48 4.32
N THR A 110 -8.39 14.68 4.96
CA THR A 110 -8.27 15.58 6.12
C THR A 110 -8.50 17.03 5.72
N TYR A 111 -8.01 17.44 4.55
CA TYR A 111 -8.23 18.79 4.02
C TYR A 111 -9.71 19.04 3.70
N ASP A 112 -10.40 18.08 3.08
CA ASP A 112 -11.84 18.17 2.82
C ASP A 112 -12.63 18.27 4.12
N GLY A 113 -12.28 17.46 5.13
CA GLY A 113 -12.87 17.54 6.47
C GLY A 113 -12.67 18.91 7.14
N LEU A 114 -11.48 19.50 7.00
CA LEU A 114 -11.20 20.84 7.50
C LEU A 114 -12.07 21.91 6.81
N LEU A 115 -12.26 21.82 5.50
CA LEU A 115 -13.09 22.78 4.76
C LEU A 115 -14.58 22.68 5.11
N GLN A 116 -15.06 21.46 5.38
CA GLN A 116 -16.47 21.19 5.66
C GLN A 116 -16.85 21.43 7.13
N GLU A 117 -16.00 21.01 8.06
CA GLU A 117 -16.33 20.96 9.50
C GLU A 117 -15.30 21.69 10.38
N GLN A 118 -14.38 22.45 9.78
CA GLN A 118 -13.27 23.11 10.48
C GLN A 118 -12.48 22.09 11.31
N MET A 119 -12.03 22.49 12.51
CA MET A 119 -11.23 21.63 13.39
C MET A 119 -11.98 20.36 13.85
N ARG A 120 -13.31 20.28 13.73
CA ARG A 120 -14.06 19.06 14.08
C ARG A 120 -13.91 17.96 13.03
N GLY A 121 -13.66 18.31 11.77
CA GLY A 121 -13.47 17.36 10.67
C GLY A 121 -12.05 16.81 10.56
N VAL A 122 -11.14 17.23 11.44
CA VAL A 122 -9.73 16.79 11.44
C VAL A 122 -9.56 15.69 12.49
N ASN A 123 -9.13 14.51 12.04
CA ASN A 123 -8.75 13.42 12.92
C ASN A 123 -7.32 13.68 13.49
N PRO A 124 -7.11 13.61 14.82
CA PRO A 124 -5.79 13.79 15.43
C PRO A 124 -4.72 12.78 14.99
#